data_AF-H0BYN4-F1
#
_entry.id   AF-H0BYN4-F1
#
_cell.length_a   1.000
_cell.length_b   1.000
_cell.length_c   1.000
_cell.angle_alpha   90.00
_cell.angle_beta   90.00
_cell.angle_gamma   90.00
#
_symmetry.space_group_name_H-M   'P 1'
#
loop_
_entity.id
_entity.type
_entity.pdbx_description
1 polymer ?
#
loop_
_entity_poly.entity_id
_entity_poly.type
_entity_poly.pdbx_seq_one_letter_code
_entity_poly.pdbx_strand_id
1 'polypeptide(L)' 'MKNITVTMDDTVAEWVRVEAARRGSSVSRLLGEWLAEKMRQEDAYAQAMREALGFESWGASSGPYVPRETLFLR' A
#
# COMPACT_ATOMS: atom_id res chain seq x y z
N MET A 1 16.52 -16.88 3.15
CA MET A 1 16.59 -15.42 2.94
C MET A 1 17.67 -15.13 1.91
N LYS A 2 17.52 -14.09 1.08
CA LYS A 2 18.57 -13.63 0.16
C LYS A 2 19.33 -12.48 0.84
N ASN A 3 20.66 -12.45 0.73
CA ASN A 3 21.47 -11.35 1.25
C ASN A 3 21.52 -10.22 0.23
N ILE A 4 21.33 -8.98 0.71
CA ILE A 4 21.36 -7.77 -0.10
C ILE A 4 22.32 -6.79 0.58
N THR A 5 23.23 -6.22 -0.21
CA THR A 5 24.08 -5.12 0.22
C THR A 5 23.40 -3.80 -0.14
N VAL A 6 23.31 -2.89 0.82
CA VAL A 6 22.69 -1.57 0.66
C VAL A 6 23.68 -0.50 1.10
N THR A 7 23.78 0.56 0.31
CA THR A 7 24.56 1.76 0.63
C THR A 7 23.61 2.84 1.13
N MET A 8 24.01 3.56 2.18
CA MET A 8 23.28 4.70 2.75
C MET A 8 24.29 5.66 3.37
N ASP A 9 23.87 6.90 3.62
CA ASP A 9 24.68 7.87 4.35
C ASP A 9 25.03 7.38 5.76
N ASP A 10 26.22 7.77 6.25
CA ASP A 10 26.72 7.33 7.55
C ASP A 10 25.77 7.70 8.70
N THR A 11 25.17 8.89 8.63
CA THR A 11 24.20 9.38 9.62
C THR A 11 22.93 8.51 9.64
N VAL A 12 22.47 8.05 8.49
CA VAL A 12 21.31 7.16 8.35
C VAL A 12 21.66 5.77 8.90
N ALA A 13 22.86 5.26 8.58
CA ALA A 13 23.34 3.97 9.07
C ALA A 13 23.47 3.95 10.60
N GLU A 14 23.94 5.03 11.21
CA GLU A 14 24.00 5.17 12.66
C GLU A 14 22.61 5.23 13.28
N TRP A 15 21.74 6.09 12.76
CA TRP A 15 20.38 6.22 13.25
C TRP A 15 19.62 4.89 13.21
N VAL A 16 19.66 4.16 12.09
CA VAL A 16 18.90 2.91 11.95
C VAL A 16 19.42 1.80 12.87
N ARG A 17 20.73 1.79 13.17
CA ARG A 17 21.31 0.85 14.14
C ARG A 17 20.80 1.11 15.56
N VAL A 18 20.77 2.37 15.97
CA VAL A 18 20.22 2.78 17.28
C VAL A 18 18.74 2.45 17.36
N GLU A 19 17.97 2.76 16.31
CA GLU A 19 16.53 2.49 16.28
C GLU A 19 16.22 0.99 16.30
N ALA A 20 16.99 0.17 15.56
CA ALA A 20 16.89 -1.28 15.60
C ALA A 20 17.14 -1.82 17.00
N ALA A 21 18.22 -1.38 17.66
CA ALA A 21 18.55 -1.79 19.02
C ALA A 21 17.46 -1.38 20.02
N ARG A 22 16.93 -0.16 19.88
CA ARG A 22 15.84 0.36 20.74
C ARG A 22 14.57 -0.51 20.66
N ARG A 23 14.30 -1.10 19.49
CA ARG A 23 13.17 -2.00 19.24
C ARG A 23 13.47 -3.47 19.52
N GLY A 24 14.67 -3.81 20.00
CA GLY A 24 15.10 -5.21 20.17
C GLY A 24 15.15 -5.97 18.85
N SER A 25 15.46 -5.28 17.75
CA SER A 25 15.41 -5.78 16.37
C SER A 25 16.76 -5.61 15.66
N SER A 26 16.83 -6.01 14.39
CA SER A 26 17.97 -5.78 13.51
C SER A 26 17.62 -4.80 12.39
N VAL A 27 18.64 -4.14 11.85
CA VAL A 27 18.49 -3.26 10.67
C VAL A 27 17.89 -4.02 9.50
N SER A 28 18.35 -5.25 9.25
CA SER A 28 17.82 -6.10 8.18
C SER A 28 16.33 -6.43 8.37
N ARG A 29 15.90 -6.66 9.60
CA ARG A 29 14.49 -6.92 9.92
C ARG A 29 13.63 -5.68 9.71
N LEU A 30 14.06 -4.53 10.23
CA LEU A 30 13.35 -3.25 10.03
C LEU A 30 13.23 -2.89 8.55
N LEU A 31 14.32 -3.03 7.78
CA LEU A 31 14.32 -2.73 6.36
C LEU A 31 13.39 -3.69 5.60
N GLY A 32 13.40 -4.98 5.94
CA GLY A 32 12.50 -5.97 5.34
C GLY A 32 11.03 -5.69 5.63
N GLU A 33 10.69 -5.34 6.87
CA GLU A 33 9.33 -4.99 7.28
C GLU A 33 8.83 -3.73 6.54
N TRP A 34 9.68 -2.69 6.44
CA TRP A 34 9.36 -1.46 5.72
C TRP A 34 9.17 -1.69 4.21
N LEU A 35 10.05 -2.47 3.58
CA LEU A 35 9.93 -2.81 2.16
C LEU A 35 8.66 -3.64 1.89
N ALA A 36 8.33 -4.60 2.76
CA ALA A 36 7.12 -5.40 2.61
C ALA A 36 5.84 -4.53 2.73
N GLU A 37 5.83 -3.55 3.63
CA GLU A 37 4.73 -2.58 3.72
C GLU A 37 4.61 -1.74 2.45
N LYS A 38 5.74 -1.22 1.94
CA LYS A 38 5.76 -0.45 0.70
C LYS A 38 5.23 -1.26 -0.50
N MET A 39 5.66 -2.51 -0.64
CA MET A 39 5.18 -3.41 -1.70
C MET A 39 3.66 -3.59 -1.64
N ARG A 40 3.10 -3.83 -0.44
CA ARG A 40 1.63 -3.97 -0.27
C ARG A 40 0.88 -2.71 -0.69
N GLN A 41 1.40 -1.54 -0.32
CA GLN A 41 0.78 -0.26 -0.68
C GLN A 41 0.85 0.01 -2.19
N GLU A 42 1.99 -0.25 -2.82
CA GLU A 42 2.16 -0.11 -4.27
C GLU A 42 1.25 -1.08 -5.05
N ASP A 43 1.13 -2.33 -4.61
CA ASP A 43 0.24 -3.32 -5.20
C ASP A 43 -1.24 -2.91 -5.08
N ALA A 44 -1.65 -2.43 -3.91
CA ALA A 44 -3.01 -1.95 -3.67
C ALA A 44 -3.34 -0.74 -4.56
N TYR A 45 -2.42 0.21 -4.68
CA TYR A 45 -2.58 1.36 -5.57
C TYR A 45 -2.67 0.93 -7.03
N ALA A 46 -1.75 0.07 -7.47
CA ALA A 46 -1.74 -0.43 -8.84
C ALA A 46 -3.03 -1.21 -9.18
N GLN A 47 -3.56 -1.97 -8.22
CA GLN A 47 -4.84 -2.66 -8.37
C GLN A 47 -6.01 -1.67 -8.50
N ALA A 48 -6.12 -0.69 -7.60
CA ALA A 48 -7.16 0.33 -7.66
C ALA A 48 -7.09 1.15 -8.96
N MET A 49 -5.88 1.47 -9.43
CA MET A 49 -5.66 2.16 -10.70
C MET A 49 -6.14 1.31 -11.88
N ARG A 50 -5.84 0.01 -11.91
CA ARG A 50 -6.33 -0.91 -12.96
C ARG A 50 -7.85 -0.98 -12.98
N GLU A 51 -8.48 -1.10 -11.81
CA GLU A 51 -9.94 -1.13 -11.68
C GLU A 51 -10.59 0.18 -12.15
N ALA A 52 -10.02 1.33 -11.75
CA ALA A 52 -10.52 2.64 -12.14
C ALA A 52 -10.39 2.90 -13.65
N LEU A 53 -9.27 2.52 -14.26
CA LEU A 53 -9.03 2.71 -15.70
C LEU A 53 -9.78 1.69 -16.56
N GLY A 54 -9.99 0.48 -16.04
CA GLY A 54 -10.79 -0.55 -16.70
C GLY A 54 -12.30 -0.42 -16.47
N PHE A 55 -12.74 0.59 -15.71
CA PHE A 55 -14.15 0.82 -15.46
C PHE A 55 -14.84 1.29 -16.75
N GLU A 56 -15.65 0.40 -17.33
CA GLU A 56 -16.62 0.76 -18.34
C GLU A 56 -17.94 1.14 -17.65
N SER A 57 -18.41 2.35 -17.92
CA SER A 57 -19.72 2.83 -17.45
C SER A 57 -20.83 1.91 -17.97
N TRP A 58 -21.81 1.61 -17.12
CA TRP A 58 -23.04 0.93 -17.52
C TRP A 58 -24.00 1.81 -18.36
N GLY A 59 -23.54 3.00 -18.77
CA GLY A 59 -24.31 3.98 -19.52
C GLY A 59 -24.98 5.02 -18.61
N ALA A 60 -25.48 6.09 -19.24
CA ALA A 60 -26.31 7.07 -18.56
C ALA A 60 -27.70 6.48 -18.30
N SER A 61 -28.29 6.80 -17.14
CA SER A 61 -29.69 6.46 -16.88
C SER A 61 -30.58 7.18 -17.88
N SER A 62 -31.46 6.43 -18.55
CA SER A 62 -32.49 6.98 -19.43
C SER A 62 -33.73 7.48 -18.68
N GLY A 63 -33.82 7.21 -17.37
CA GLY A 63 -34.93 7.59 -16.50
C GLY A 63 -34.49 8.15 -15.15
N PRO A 64 -35.43 8.61 -14.31
CA PRO A 64 -35.12 9.10 -12.98
C PRO A 64 -34.48 7.99 -12.13
N TYR A 65 -33.46 8.37 -11.35
CA TYR A 65 -32.84 7.45 -10.39
C TYR A 65 -33.86 6.97 -9.36
N VAL A 66 -33.72 5.71 -8.94
CA VAL A 66 -34.56 5.15 -7.88
C VAL A 66 -34.40 5.96 -6.58
N PRO A 67 -35.50 6.29 -5.87
CA PRO A 67 -35.43 6.96 -4.59
C PRO A 67 -34.63 6.15 -3.56
N ARG A 68 -33.87 6.85 -2.72
CA ARG A 68 -33.04 6.23 -1.66
C ARG A 68 -33.83 5.28 -0.76
N GLU A 69 -35.08 5.62 -0.47
CA GLU A 69 -35.98 4.83 0.37
C GLU A 69 -36.27 3.44 -0.22
N THR A 70 -36.26 3.33 -1.55
CA THR A 70 -36.59 2.10 -2.28
C THR A 70 -35.37 1.25 -2.66
N LEU A 71 -34.16 1.80 -2.54
CA LEU A 71 -32.91 1.18 -3.03
C LEU A 71 -32.57 -0.16 -2.36
N PHE A 72 -33.08 -0.42 -1.15
CA PHE A 72 -32.75 -1.62 -0.36
C PHE A 72 -33.97 -2.47 0.00
N LEU A 73 -35.15 -2.15 -0.55
CA LEU A 73 -36.34 -2.97 -0.37
C LEU A 73 -36.23 -4.18 -1.31
N ARG A 74 -36.08 -5.36 -0.72
CA ARG A 74 -35.87 -6.64 -1.41
C ARG A 74 -37.17 -7.36 -1.66
#